data_AF-A0A1A2NN75-F1
#
_entry.id   AF-A0A1A2NN75-F1
#
_cell.length_a   1.000
_cell.length_b   1.000
_cell.length_c   1.000
_cell.angle_alpha   90.00
_cell.angle_beta   90.00
_cell.angle_gamma   90.00
#
_symmetry.space_group_name_H-M   'P 1'
#
loop_
_entity.id
_entity.type
_entity.pdbx_description
1 polymer ?
#
loop_
_entity_poly.entity_id
_entity_poly.type
_entity_poly.pdbx_seq_one_letter_code
_entity_poly.pdbx_strand_id
1 'polypeptide(L)'
;MRHLLQLALAVLLIMVGGCAGDSENQHHLVVQQDGRVLGEFDLARLAELPQIEISTPQSHGNAVQRGPAVRSVLEAAGATAISSIRVEGRDPAQTLTAAELTDRVVLSFTKRDTVKLAGADLARDRWVRDVSTVVVNP
;
A
#
# COMPACT_ATOMS: atom_id res chain seq x y z
N MET A 1 42.44 19.33 50.30
CA MET A 1 43.31 20.41 49.79
C MET A 1 43.49 20.14 48.30
N ARG A 2 42.71 20.84 47.45
CA ARG A 2 43.12 22.02 46.66
C ARG A 2 43.84 21.63 45.35
N HIS A 3 43.27 22.12 44.24
CA HIS A 3 43.85 22.31 42.90
C HIS A 3 43.83 21.04 42.01
N LEU A 4 43.42 21.03 40.73
CA LEU A 4 43.49 22.00 39.63
C LEU A 4 42.39 21.62 38.60
N LEU A 5 41.60 22.56 38.08
CA LEU A 5 41.80 23.32 36.83
C LEU A 5 41.05 22.70 35.63
N GLN A 6 40.22 23.54 35.02
CA GLN A 6 39.39 23.32 33.85
C GLN A 6 40.20 22.91 32.61
N LEU A 7 39.63 22.06 31.77
CA LEU A 7 39.77 22.17 30.33
C LEU A 7 38.49 21.68 29.65
N ALA A 8 37.77 22.64 29.10
CA ALA A 8 36.67 22.42 28.19
C ALA A 8 37.21 21.83 26.88
N LEU A 9 36.56 20.78 26.37
CA LEU A 9 36.65 20.44 24.96
C LEU A 9 35.23 20.15 24.45
N ALA A 10 34.66 21.15 23.81
CA ALA A 10 33.46 21.01 23.00
C ALA A 10 33.82 20.22 21.74
N VAL A 11 33.19 19.06 21.55
CA VAL A 11 33.14 18.40 20.24
C VAL A 11 31.69 18.43 19.79
N LEU A 12 31.39 19.45 19.00
CA LEU A 12 30.15 19.61 18.26
C LEU A 12 30.22 18.67 17.04
N LEU A 13 29.56 17.51 17.11
CA LEU A 13 29.32 16.68 15.94
C LEU A 13 27.97 17.10 15.34
N ILE A 14 28.02 18.02 14.38
CA ILE A 14 26.92 18.26 13.45
C ILE A 14 26.94 17.11 12.45
N MET A 15 26.16 16.05 12.71
CA MET A 15 25.76 15.11 11.66
C MET A 15 24.59 15.73 10.89
N VAL A 16 24.93 16.56 9.88
CA VAL A 16 24.02 16.85 8.77
C VAL A 16 24.12 15.65 7.83
N GLY A 17 23.04 14.88 7.73
CA GLY A 17 23.06 13.65 6.95
C GLY A 17 21.70 12.99 6.85
N GLY A 18 20.72 13.72 6.32
CA GLY A 18 19.44 13.15 5.92
C GLY A 18 18.87 14.02 4.81
N CYS A 19 19.18 13.68 3.56
CA CYS A 19 18.48 14.23 2.42
C CYS A 19 16.99 13.93 2.59
N ALA A 20 16.19 14.94 2.89
CA ALA A 20 14.75 14.89 2.71
C ALA A 20 14.50 14.86 1.19
N GLY A 21 14.54 13.66 0.62
CA GLY A 21 14.27 13.42 -0.80
C GLY A 21 12.86 12.90 -1.00
N ASP A 22 12.04 13.67 -1.72
CA ASP A 22 10.88 13.23 -2.52
C ASP A 22 9.68 12.53 -1.87
N SER A 23 9.47 12.63 -0.56
CA SER A 23 8.33 11.94 0.08
C SER A 23 6.94 12.55 -0.18
N GLU A 24 6.82 13.77 -0.74
CA GLU A 24 5.50 14.43 -0.85
C GLU A 24 4.61 13.92 -2.00
N ASN A 25 5.15 13.15 -2.96
CA ASN A 25 4.38 12.65 -4.11
C ASN A 25 4.46 11.12 -4.31
N GLN A 26 5.05 10.37 -3.37
CA GLN A 26 5.14 8.92 -3.50
C GLN A 26 3.79 8.28 -3.15
N HIS A 27 3.31 7.39 -4.02
CA HIS A 27 2.06 6.68 -3.76
C HIS A 27 2.15 5.82 -2.50
N HIS A 28 1.13 5.94 -1.67
CA HIS A 28 1.05 5.30 -0.37
C HIS A 28 -0.32 4.63 -0.20
N LEU A 29 -0.29 3.39 0.26
CA LEU A 29 -1.46 2.57 0.55
C LEU A 29 -1.49 2.24 2.05
N VAL A 30 -2.59 2.55 2.71
CA VAL A 30 -2.82 2.22 4.11
C VAL A 30 -3.83 1.07 4.22
N VAL A 31 -3.49 0.02 4.96
CA VAL A 31 -4.44 -1.01 5.38
C VAL A 31 -4.86 -0.73 6.81
N GLN A 32 -6.16 -0.63 7.06
CA GLN A 32 -6.74 -0.29 8.35
C GLN A 32 -7.73 -1.34 8.81
N GLN A 33 -7.88 -1.51 10.11
CA GLN A 33 -8.93 -2.31 10.75
C GLN A 33 -9.34 -1.64 12.06
N ASP A 34 -10.63 -1.50 12.31
CA ASP A 34 -11.18 -0.86 13.53
C ASP A 34 -10.57 0.53 13.84
N GLY A 35 -10.31 1.31 12.77
CA GLY A 35 -9.69 2.64 12.87
C GLY A 35 -8.20 2.64 13.19
N ARG A 36 -7.55 1.47 13.27
CA ARG A 36 -6.11 1.32 13.45
C ARG A 36 -5.42 1.00 12.13
N VAL A 37 -4.26 1.60 11.89
CA VAL A 37 -3.39 1.22 10.77
C VAL A 37 -2.74 -0.13 11.11
N LEU A 38 -2.94 -1.11 10.23
CA LEU A 38 -2.31 -2.42 10.30
C LEU A 38 -1.00 -2.47 9.50
N GLY A 39 -0.99 -1.80 8.35
CA GLY A 39 0.17 -1.77 7.47
C GLY A 39 0.13 -0.59 6.52
N GLU A 40 1.32 -0.15 6.15
CA GLU A 40 1.57 0.93 5.20
C GLU A 40 2.48 0.40 4.09
N PHE A 41 2.14 0.72 2.85
CA PHE A 41 2.84 0.21 1.68
C PHE A 41 3.09 1.34 0.67
N ASP A 42 4.34 1.52 0.30
CA ASP A 42 4.71 2.21 -0.93
C ASP A 42 4.74 1.23 -2.12
N LEU A 43 5.02 1.73 -3.32
CA LEU A 43 5.10 0.89 -4.52
C LEU A 43 6.22 -0.16 -4.44
N ALA A 44 7.35 0.16 -3.80
CA ALA A 44 8.47 -0.75 -3.69
C ALA A 44 8.09 -1.95 -2.82
N ARG A 45 7.47 -1.70 -1.66
CA ARG A 45 6.99 -2.73 -0.75
C ARG A 45 5.89 -3.58 -1.38
N LEU A 46 4.99 -2.98 -2.16
CA LEU A 46 4.00 -3.73 -2.93
C LEU A 46 4.63 -4.64 -4.00
N ALA A 47 5.77 -4.23 -4.59
CA ALA A 47 6.48 -4.99 -5.60
C ALA A 47 7.26 -6.18 -5.03
N GLU A 48 7.62 -6.13 -3.73
CA GLU A 48 8.26 -7.23 -3.00
C GLU A 48 7.30 -8.38 -2.66
N LEU A 49 5.99 -8.10 -2.62
CA LEU A 49 4.97 -9.14 -2.42
C LEU A 49 4.90 -10.08 -3.65
N PRO A 50 4.36 -11.31 -3.51
CA PRO A 50 4.15 -12.20 -4.65
C PRO A 50 3.36 -11.52 -5.77
N GLN A 51 3.95 -11.46 -6.96
CA GLN A 51 3.37 -10.80 -8.13
C GLN A 51 2.64 -11.82 -9.00
N ILE A 52 1.45 -11.46 -9.47
CA ILE A 52 0.69 -12.26 -10.43
C ILE A 52 0.21 -11.42 -11.60
N GLU A 53 -0.07 -12.10 -12.71
CA GLU A 53 -0.72 -11.52 -13.88
C GLU A 53 -2.09 -12.16 -14.08
N ILE A 54 -3.10 -11.32 -14.33
CA ILE A 54 -4.46 -11.76 -14.63
C ILE A 54 -4.94 -11.20 -15.96
N SER A 55 -5.63 -12.02 -16.74
CA SER A 55 -6.35 -11.56 -17.93
C SER A 55 -7.69 -10.93 -17.54
N THR A 56 -7.93 -9.72 -18.05
CA THR A 56 -9.13 -8.91 -17.86
C THR A 56 -9.61 -8.39 -19.22
N PRO A 57 -10.22 -9.24 -20.08
CA PRO A 57 -10.68 -8.83 -21.42
C PRO A 57 -11.75 -7.73 -21.38
N GLN A 58 -12.43 -7.53 -20.24
CA GLN A 58 -13.37 -6.43 -20.02
C GLN A 58 -12.71 -5.05 -19.91
N SER A 59 -11.38 -4.99 -19.77
CA SER A 59 -10.61 -3.75 -19.78
C SER A 59 -10.62 -3.11 -21.17
N HIS A 60 -10.94 -1.82 -21.27
CA HIS A 60 -10.73 -1.05 -22.50
C HIS A 60 -9.27 -0.59 -22.67
N GLY A 61 -8.43 -0.77 -21.64
CA GLY A 61 -7.02 -0.41 -21.65
C GLY A 61 -6.15 -1.66 -21.75
N ASN A 62 -5.20 -1.79 -20.82
CA ASN A 62 -4.40 -3.01 -20.73
C ASN A 62 -5.33 -4.19 -20.38
N ALA A 63 -5.35 -5.23 -21.22
CA ALA A 63 -6.13 -6.44 -20.98
C ALA A 63 -5.45 -7.40 -19.99
N VAL A 64 -4.20 -7.13 -19.62
CA VAL A 64 -3.48 -7.85 -18.55
C VAL A 64 -3.30 -6.90 -17.37
N GLN A 65 -3.57 -7.36 -16.16
CA GLN A 65 -3.27 -6.62 -14.92
C GLN A 65 -2.16 -7.34 -14.17
N ARG A 66 -1.21 -6.58 -13.62
CA ARG A 66 -0.05 -7.13 -12.91
C ARG A 66 0.14 -6.43 -11.59
N GLY A 67 0.23 -7.21 -10.52
CA GLY A 67 0.46 -6.72 -9.15
C GLY A 67 0.26 -7.82 -8.12
N PRO A 68 0.41 -7.50 -6.81
CA PRO A 68 0.05 -8.44 -5.77
C PRO A 68 -1.46 -8.69 -5.74
N ALA A 69 -1.85 -9.90 -5.35
CA ALA A 69 -3.23 -10.19 -5.01
C ALA A 69 -3.63 -9.38 -3.77
N VAL A 70 -4.89 -8.90 -3.71
CA VAL A 70 -5.38 -8.12 -2.56
C VAL A 70 -5.22 -8.89 -1.26
N ARG A 71 -5.50 -10.21 -1.29
CA ARG A 71 -5.28 -11.11 -0.14
C ARG A 71 -3.84 -11.10 0.40
N SER A 72 -2.84 -11.03 -0.48
CA SER A 72 -1.43 -11.03 -0.09
C SER A 72 -1.03 -9.72 0.58
N VAL A 73 -1.64 -8.61 0.15
CA VAL A 73 -1.47 -7.30 0.81
C VAL A 73 -2.09 -7.32 2.21
N LEU A 74 -3.31 -7.88 2.34
CA LEU A 74 -4.00 -8.02 3.62
C LEU A 74 -3.24 -8.93 4.59
N GLU A 75 -2.73 -10.06 4.12
CA GLU A 75 -1.89 -10.98 4.89
C GLU A 75 -0.59 -10.30 5.33
N ALA A 76 0.09 -9.59 4.43
CA ALA A 76 1.31 -8.84 4.77
C ALA A 76 1.06 -7.70 5.78
N ALA A 77 -0.15 -7.13 5.81
CA ALA A 77 -0.56 -6.17 6.82
C ALA A 77 -0.95 -6.83 8.16
N GLY A 78 -1.06 -8.15 8.22
CA GLY A 78 -1.53 -8.86 9.42
C GLY A 78 -3.04 -8.74 9.65
N ALA A 79 -3.82 -8.47 8.61
CA ALA A 79 -5.28 -8.46 8.70
C ALA A 79 -5.82 -9.86 9.04
N THR A 80 -6.80 -9.93 9.92
CA THR A 80 -7.41 -11.19 10.36
C THR A 80 -8.93 -11.08 10.38
N ALA A 81 -9.61 -12.23 10.46
CA ALA A 81 -11.07 -12.32 10.57
C ALA A 81 -11.85 -11.58 9.46
N ILE A 82 -11.30 -11.46 8.25
CA ILE A 82 -11.83 -10.62 7.18
C ILE A 82 -13.22 -11.11 6.71
N SER A 83 -14.28 -10.36 7.03
CA SER A 83 -15.64 -10.57 6.49
C SER A 83 -15.84 -9.79 5.18
N SER A 84 -15.32 -8.57 5.12
CA SER A 84 -15.26 -7.76 3.89
C SER A 84 -14.12 -6.75 3.98
N ILE A 85 -13.80 -6.13 2.84
CA ILE A 85 -12.96 -4.94 2.80
C ILE A 85 -13.68 -3.83 2.07
N ARG A 86 -13.36 -2.59 2.40
CA ARG A 86 -13.69 -1.39 1.63
C ARG A 86 -12.41 -0.83 1.04
N VAL A 87 -12.37 -0.73 -0.29
CA VAL A 87 -11.24 -0.20 -1.05
C VAL A 87 -11.56 1.21 -1.49
N GLU A 88 -10.68 2.15 -1.15
CA GLU A 88 -10.85 3.58 -1.41
C GLU A 88 -9.73 4.12 -2.29
N GLY A 89 -10.06 5.10 -3.13
CA GLY A 89 -9.14 5.74 -4.05
C GLY A 89 -9.84 6.86 -4.81
N ARG A 90 -9.40 7.13 -6.04
CA ARG A 90 -9.97 8.18 -6.88
C ARG A 90 -11.40 7.90 -7.34
N ASP A 91 -11.74 6.63 -7.55
CA ASP A 91 -13.06 6.21 -8.01
C ASP A 91 -13.98 5.90 -6.81
N PRO A 92 -15.31 5.80 -7.00
CA PRO A 92 -16.22 5.43 -5.92
C PRO A 92 -15.75 4.17 -5.20
N ALA A 93 -15.60 4.28 -3.87
CA ALA A 93 -15.10 3.19 -3.04
C ALA A 93 -15.96 1.93 -3.18
N GLN A 94 -15.30 0.77 -3.16
CA GLN A 94 -15.92 -0.52 -3.41
C GLN A 94 -15.79 -1.42 -2.19
N THR A 95 -16.87 -2.11 -1.86
CA THR A 95 -16.83 -3.18 -0.87
C THR A 95 -16.67 -4.51 -1.58
N LEU A 96 -15.71 -5.31 -1.15
CA LEU A 96 -15.53 -6.70 -1.55
C LEU A 96 -15.76 -7.61 -0.35
N THR A 97 -16.61 -8.61 -0.50
CA THR A 97 -16.81 -9.67 0.49
C THR A 97 -15.61 -10.62 0.50
N ALA A 98 -15.44 -11.38 1.58
CA ALA A 98 -14.40 -12.40 1.67
C ALA A 98 -14.41 -13.39 0.47
N ALA A 99 -15.60 -13.75 -0.03
CA ALA A 99 -15.75 -14.64 -1.19
C ALA A 99 -15.24 -14.01 -2.49
N GLU A 100 -15.29 -12.69 -2.62
CA GLU A 100 -14.78 -11.97 -3.79
C GLU A 100 -13.27 -11.76 -3.75
N LEU A 101 -12.61 -11.93 -2.60
CA LEU A 101 -11.16 -11.80 -2.43
C LEU A 101 -10.40 -13.01 -2.98
N THR A 102 -10.61 -13.33 -4.25
CA THR A 102 -9.97 -14.43 -4.96
C THR A 102 -8.50 -14.11 -5.30
N ASP A 103 -7.74 -15.10 -5.76
CA ASP A 103 -6.40 -14.89 -6.33
C ASP A 103 -6.45 -14.07 -7.63
N ARG A 104 -7.64 -13.76 -8.16
CA ARG A 104 -7.82 -13.01 -9.40
C ARG A 104 -8.29 -11.58 -9.15
N VAL A 105 -8.12 -11.08 -7.93
CA VAL A 105 -8.31 -9.67 -7.56
C VAL A 105 -6.97 -9.11 -7.09
N VAL A 106 -6.48 -8.11 -7.83
CA VAL A 106 -5.12 -7.57 -7.70
C VAL A 106 -5.12 -6.08 -7.47
N LEU A 107 -4.06 -5.59 -6.83
CA LEU A 107 -3.65 -4.18 -6.89
C LEU A 107 -2.65 -4.02 -8.03
N SER A 108 -3.17 -3.70 -9.22
CA SER A 108 -2.36 -3.59 -10.42
C SER A 108 -1.57 -2.28 -10.44
N PHE A 109 -0.27 -2.36 -10.71
CA PHE A 109 0.56 -1.19 -10.95
C PHE A 109 0.10 -0.45 -12.20
N THR A 110 0.11 0.88 -12.13
CA THR A 110 -0.24 1.76 -13.25
C THR A 110 1.00 2.51 -13.76
N LYS A 111 0.90 3.08 -14.97
CA LYS A 111 1.96 3.92 -15.55
C LYS A 111 2.13 5.29 -14.87
N ARG A 112 1.30 5.60 -13.87
CA ARG A 112 1.32 6.88 -13.14
C ARG A 112 1.86 6.71 -11.72
N ASP A 113 2.63 5.64 -11.49
CA ASP A 113 3.18 5.31 -10.18
C ASP A 113 2.10 5.27 -9.09
N THR A 114 1.00 4.57 -9.39
CA THR A 114 -0.08 4.26 -8.44
C THR A 114 -0.52 2.80 -8.60
N VAL A 115 -1.38 2.31 -7.71
CA VAL A 115 -2.09 1.04 -7.90
C VAL A 115 -3.59 1.22 -8.19
N LYS A 116 -4.15 0.22 -8.87
CA LYS A 116 -5.57 0.11 -9.21
C LYS A 116 -6.10 -1.25 -8.79
N LEU A 117 -7.21 -1.27 -8.05
CA LEU A 117 -7.99 -2.49 -7.84
C LEU A 117 -8.56 -2.97 -9.17
N ALA A 118 -8.25 -4.20 -9.55
CA ALA A 118 -8.85 -4.86 -10.70
C ALA A 118 -9.06 -6.35 -10.40
N GLY A 119 -10.07 -6.95 -11.02
CA GLY A 119 -10.28 -8.38 -10.93
C GLY A 119 -10.84 -8.96 -12.21
N ALA A 120 -10.47 -10.19 -12.52
CA ALA A 120 -10.95 -10.89 -13.71
C ALA A 120 -12.47 -11.12 -13.67
N ASP A 121 -12.98 -11.45 -12.49
CA ASP A 121 -14.40 -11.72 -12.24
C ASP A 121 -15.12 -10.51 -11.62
N LEU A 122 -14.42 -9.37 -11.47
CA LEU A 122 -15.01 -8.10 -11.04
C LEU A 122 -15.48 -7.29 -12.26
N ALA A 123 -16.71 -6.81 -12.16
CA ALA A 123 -17.25 -5.83 -13.09
C ALA A 123 -16.35 -4.57 -13.11
N ARG A 124 -16.12 -4.01 -14.30
CA ARG A 124 -15.11 -2.95 -14.50
C ARG A 124 -15.46 -1.65 -13.77
N ASP A 125 -16.74 -1.35 -13.62
CA ASP A 125 -17.24 -0.21 -12.83
C ASP A 125 -16.92 -0.32 -11.33
N ARG A 126 -16.57 -1.53 -10.85
CA ARG A 126 -16.08 -1.78 -9.49
C ARG A 126 -14.54 -1.73 -9.39
N TRP A 127 -13.85 -1.29 -10.43
CA TRP A 127 -12.40 -1.08 -10.34
C TRP A 127 -12.13 0.30 -9.74
N VAL A 128 -11.19 0.36 -8.79
CA VAL A 128 -10.83 1.59 -8.08
C VAL A 128 -9.42 1.98 -8.47
N ARG A 129 -9.24 3.15 -9.07
CA ARG A 129 -7.92 3.70 -9.40
C ARG A 129 -7.33 4.50 -8.26
N ASP A 130 -6.00 4.55 -8.26
CA ASP A 130 -5.22 5.34 -7.32
C ASP A 130 -5.61 4.97 -5.87
N VAL A 131 -5.62 3.65 -5.61
CA VAL A 131 -6.07 3.08 -4.33
C VAL A 131 -5.14 3.55 -3.22
N SER A 132 -5.70 4.23 -2.22
CA SER A 132 -4.92 4.80 -1.10
C SER A 132 -5.23 4.13 0.24
N THR A 133 -6.41 3.52 0.36
CA THR A 133 -6.86 2.93 1.63
C THR A 133 -7.59 1.61 1.38
N VAL A 134 -7.30 0.62 2.21
CA VAL A 134 -8.11 -0.60 2.34
C VAL A 134 -8.53 -0.73 3.80
N VAL A 135 -9.84 -0.62 4.05
CA VAL A 135 -10.42 -0.83 5.37
C VAL A 135 -10.92 -2.25 5.48
N VAL A 136 -10.41 -3.00 6.44
CA VAL A 136 -10.80 -4.36 6.77
C VAL A 136 -11.96 -4.32 7.75
N ASN A 137 -13.03 -5.05 7.41
CA ASN A 137 -14.19 -5.24 8.27
C ASN A 137 -14.24 -6.72 8.69
N PRO A 138 -14.04 -7.01 9.98
CA PRO A 138 -14.12 -8.37 10.49
C PRO A 138 -15.55 -8.90 10.57
#